data_AF-A0A7J5X8A0-F1
#
_entry.id   AF-A0A7J5X8A0-F1
#
_cell.length_a   1.000
_cell.length_b   1.000
_cell.length_c   1.000
_cell.angle_alpha   90.00
_cell.angle_beta   90.00
_cell.angle_gamma   90.00
#
_symmetry.space_group_name_H-M   'P 1'
#
loop_
_entity.id
_entity.type
_entity.pdbx_description
1 polymer ?
#
loop_
_entity_poly.entity_id
_entity_poly.type
_entity_poly.pdbx_seq_one_letter_code
_entity_poly.pdbx_strand_id
1 'polypeptide(L)' 'MVNILVTKLPSDGLQKTPCSEVVVNICGALNHLVTCSSLAARDVSYFNGLPKLIGIKTSHDNR' A
#
# COMPACT_ATOMS: atom_id res chain seq x y z
N MET A 1 5.40 3.67 -11.87
CA MET A 1 4.58 2.50 -11.44
C MET A 1 4.22 2.58 -9.96
N VAL A 2 5.20 2.67 -9.05
CA VAL A 2 4.96 2.75 -7.59
C VAL A 2 4.02 3.89 -7.20
N ASN A 3 4.22 5.10 -7.72
CA ASN A 3 3.34 6.25 -7.47
C ASN A 3 1.85 5.95 -7.79
N ILE A 4 1.57 5.26 -8.91
CA ILE A 4 0.20 4.92 -9.32
C ILE A 4 -0.42 3.95 -8.31
N LEU A 5 0.34 2.95 -7.86
CA LEU A 5 -0.15 1.99 -6.87
C LEU A 5 -0.38 2.64 -5.51
N VAL A 6 0.54 3.50 -5.05
CA VAL A 6 0.44 4.19 -3.76
C VAL A 6 -0.70 5.20 -3.75
N THR A 7 -0.99 5.88 -4.85
CA THR A 7 -2.14 6.80 -4.95
C THR A 7 -3.47 6.07 -4.92
N LYS A 8 -3.53 4.81 -5.39
CA LYS A 8 -4.72 3.96 -5.35
C LYS A 8 -4.94 3.26 -4.00
N LEU A 9 -3.92 3.20 -3.14
CA LEU A 9 -4.12 2.73 -1.76
C LEU A 9 -5.03 3.69 -1.00
N PRO A 10 -5.98 3.15 -0.22
CA PRO A 10 -6.74 3.96 0.72
C PRO A 10 -5.80 4.54 1.79
N SER A 11 -6.23 5.62 2.42
CA SER A 11 -5.46 6.27 3.49
C SER A 11 -5.45 5.43 4.78
N ASP A 12 -6.46 4.59 4.96
CA ASP A 12 -6.68 3.70 6.12
C ASP A 12 -7.49 2.45 5.70
N GLY A 13 -7.71 1.51 6.61
CA GLY A 13 -8.59 0.36 6.35
C GLY A 13 -10.09 0.64 6.55
N LEU A 14 -10.51 1.88 6.79
CA LEU A 14 -11.90 2.27 7.00
C LEU A 14 -12.60 2.68 5.69
N GLN A 15 -11.81 3.05 4.67
CA GLN A 15 -12.33 3.35 3.34
C GLN A 15 -12.88 2.10 2.66
N LYS A 16 -14.16 2.16 2.25
CA LYS A 16 -14.85 1.07 1.52
C LYS A 16 -14.41 0.91 0.07
N THR A 17 -13.66 1.88 -0.45
CA THR A 17 -13.12 1.88 -1.80
C THR A 17 -11.64 2.23 -1.74
N PRO A 18 -10.75 1.46 -2.40
CA PRO A 18 -11.03 0.24 -3.18
C PRO A 18 -11.43 -0.98 -2.31
N CYS A 19 -12.01 -2.00 -2.94
CA CYS A 19 -12.36 -3.28 -2.29
C CYS A 19 -11.13 -3.92 -1.61
N SER A 20 -11.33 -4.66 -0.51
CA SER A 20 -10.26 -5.34 0.22
C SER A 20 -9.37 -6.21 -0.67
N GLU A 21 -9.95 -6.94 -1.63
CA GLU A 21 -9.21 -7.77 -2.59
C GLU A 21 -8.29 -6.92 -3.49
N VAL A 22 -8.77 -5.75 -3.92
CA VAL A 22 -7.96 -4.80 -4.69
C VAL A 22 -6.84 -4.22 -3.84
N VAL A 23 -7.10 -3.91 -2.56
CA VAL A 23 -6.05 -3.45 -1.62
C VAL A 23 -4.97 -4.52 -1.45
N VAL A 24 -5.36 -5.78 -1.25
CA VAL A 24 -4.43 -6.93 -1.12
C VAL A 24 -3.59 -7.08 -2.39
N ASN A 25 -4.20 -6.98 -3.57
CA ASN A 25 -3.49 -7.06 -4.85
C ASN A 25 -2.47 -5.91 -5.02
N ILE A 26 -2.84 -4.69 -4.63
CA ILE A 26 -1.92 -3.54 -4.65
C ILE A 26 -0.75 -3.77 -3.67
N CYS A 27 -1.01 -4.23 -2.45
CA CYS A 27 0.02 -4.56 -1.47
C CYS A 27 0.95 -5.67 -1.98
N GLY A 28 0.40 -6.71 -2.63
CA GLY A 28 1.18 -7.79 -3.24
C GLY A 28 2.09 -7.28 -4.37
N ALA A 29 1.56 -6.41 -5.23
CA ALA A 29 2.36 -5.78 -6.30
C ALA A 29 3.47 -4.89 -5.72
N LEU A 30 3.19 -4.08 -4.70
CA LEU A 30 4.20 -3.28 -4.01
C LEU A 30 5.26 -4.17 -3.35
N ASN A 31 4.86 -5.25 -2.67
CA ASN A 31 5.78 -6.21 -2.07
C ASN A 31 6.74 -6.81 -3.10
N HIS A 32 6.22 -7.29 -4.23
CA HIS A 32 7.06 -7.81 -5.31
C HIS A 32 8.05 -6.74 -5.82
N LEU A 33 7.58 -5.51 -6.05
CA LEU A 33 8.45 -4.43 -6.54
C LEU A 33 9.58 -4.09 -5.55
N VAL A 34 9.30 -4.02 -4.25
CA VAL A 34 10.34 -3.70 -3.25
C VAL A 34 11.29 -4.86 -3.00
N THR A 35 10.85 -6.11 -3.13
CA THR A 35 11.72 -7.29 -3.07
C THR A 35 12.74 -7.28 -4.21
N CYS A 36 12.33 -6.85 -5.41
CA CYS A 36 13.21 -6.82 -6.58
C CYS A 36 14.05 -5.53 -6.69
N SER A 37 13.68 -4.45 -5.99
CA SER A 37 14.34 -3.14 -6.15
C SER A 37 14.28 -2.26 -4.91
N SER A 38 15.45 -1.87 -4.41
CA SER A 38 15.58 -0.86 -3.35
C SER A 38 15.13 0.53 -3.80
N LEU A 39 15.19 0.85 -5.10
CA LEU A 39 14.65 2.09 -5.64
C LEU A 39 13.12 2.13 -5.51
N ALA A 40 12.44 1.01 -5.73
CA ALA A 40 11.00 0.92 -5.50
C ALA A 40 10.65 1.14 -4.02
N ALA A 41 11.46 0.62 -3.09
CA ALA A 41 11.27 0.86 -1.66
C ALA A 41 11.42 2.34 -1.30
N ARG A 42 12.43 3.02 -1.86
CA ARG A 42 12.59 4.46 -1.72
C ARG A 42 11.37 5.22 -2.25
N ASP A 43 10.88 4.85 -3.43
CA ASP A 43 9.73 5.50 -4.06
C ASP A 43 8.45 5.30 -3.24
N VAL A 44 8.23 4.11 -2.64
CA VAL A 44 7.09 3.88 -1.72
C VAL A 44 7.13 4.86 -0.55
N SER A 45 8.31 5.06 0.04
CA SER A 45 8.50 6.04 1.13
C SER A 45 8.26 7.46 0.64
N TYR A 46 8.86 7.84 -0.49
CA TYR A 46 8.77 9.18 -1.07
C TYR A 46 7.32 9.58 -1.41
N PHE A 47 6.51 8.65 -1.91
CA PHE A 47 5.11 8.90 -2.27
C PHE A 47 4.12 8.71 -1.12
N ASN A 48 4.59 8.76 0.13
CA ASN A 48 3.75 8.63 1.32
C ASN A 48 2.99 7.29 1.41
N GLY A 49 3.59 6.22 0.92
CA GLY A 49 3.01 4.87 0.97
C GLY A 49 3.11 4.22 2.35
N LEU A 50 4.14 4.54 3.14
CA LEU A 50 4.34 3.93 4.46
C LEU A 50 3.18 4.21 5.44
N PRO A 51 2.69 5.46 5.60
CA PRO A 51 1.57 5.71 6.52
C PRO A 51 0.28 5.02 6.07
N LYS A 52 0.03 4.90 4.76
CA LYS A 52 -1.12 4.17 4.22
C LYS A 52 -1.05 2.68 4.53
N LEU A 53 0.11 2.06 4.30
CA LEU A 53 0.33 0.64 4.58
C LEU A 53 0.18 0.33 6.08
N ILE A 54 0.69 1.22 6.94
CA ILE A 54 0.51 1.10 8.40
C ILE A 54 -0.97 1.24 8.77
N GLY A 55 -1.68 2.24 8.25
CA GLY A 55 -3.10 2.44 8.51
C GLY A 55 -3.96 1.23 8.12
N ILE A 56 -3.66 0.62 6.97
CA ILE A 56 -4.32 -0.61 6.51
C ILE A 56 -4.03 -1.78 7.46
N LYS A 57 -2.76 -1.98 7.86
CA LYS A 57 -2.38 -3.06 8.79
C LYS A 57 -3.06 -2.90 10.14
N THR A 58 -3.02 -1.71 10.74
CA THR A 58 -3.60 -1.46 12.06
C THR A 58 -5.12 -1.62 12.07
N SER A 59 -5.82 -1.22 11.00
CA SER A 59 -7.27 -1.46 10.88
C SER A 59 -7.63 -2.94 10.76
N HIS A 60 -6.77 -3.76 10.17
CA HIS A 60 -6.98 -5.20 10.09
C HIS A 60 -6.66 -5.91 11.42
N ASP A 61 -5.61 -5.50 12.12
CA ASP A 61 -5.19 -6.11 13.40
C ASP A 61 -6.14 -5.79 14.57
N ASN A 62 -6.87 -4.67 14.50
CA ASN A 62 -7.85 -4.25 15.52
C ASN A 62 -9.25 -4.90 15.34
N ARG A 63 -9.39 -5.92 14.50
CA ARG A 63 -10.66 -6.57 14.15
C ARG A 63 -10.67 -8.02 14.58
#